data_AF-A0A368EU82-F1
#
_entry.id   AF-A0A368EU82-F1
#
_cell.length_a   1.000
_cell.length_b   1.000
_cell.length_c   1.000
_cell.angle_alpha   90.00
_cell.angle_beta   90.00
_cell.angle_gamma   90.00
#
_symmetry.space_group_name_H-M   'P 1'
#
loop_
_entity.id
_entity.type
_entity.pdbx_description
1 polymer ?
#
loop_
_entity_poly.entity_id
_entity_poly.type
_entity_poly.pdbx_seq_one_letter_code
_entity_poly.pdbx_strand_id
1 'polypeptide(L)'
;MTNPEQPPPQQPSLTELPMFLTQPDPAAIPGTPPPARGAAGHLLADAGGPQYSRRGAAPAPQPAPSPTPAPAPAPQAPRYEDDDEQVDWTLLQSLRKEVAELLDRSVAVNPTMTEQDQRAIAQSHALDVIRDRMNAVTAETGDRNAWSAAMQQRLARAVIDGLYGLGRFQPLVDDPTVKNVDIYGNDRVYVKYADGRKVLMPPITPTDQDLIEEIRLIAMRQGEDARPFSSAHPILSMDLP
;
A
#
# COMPACT_ATOMS: atom_id res chain seq x y z
N MET A 1 -42.96 -43.23 -30.05
CA MET A 1 -42.54 -43.19 -31.47
C MET A 1 -43.05 -41.86 -32.00
N THR A 2 -42.32 -40.82 -32.38
CA THR A 2 -40.90 -40.56 -32.67
C THR A 2 -40.81 -39.03 -32.69
N ASN A 3 -39.90 -38.40 -31.94
CA ASN A 3 -39.60 -36.98 -32.10
C ASN A 3 -38.33 -36.85 -32.97
N PRO A 4 -38.33 -36.13 -34.09
CA PRO A 4 -37.18 -36.07 -34.97
C PRO A 4 -36.06 -35.19 -34.39
N GLU A 5 -34.85 -35.69 -34.57
CA GLU A 5 -33.55 -35.13 -34.20
C GLU A 5 -33.32 -33.78 -34.91
N GLN A 6 -33.21 -32.69 -34.15
CA GLN A 6 -32.70 -31.41 -34.65
C GLN A 6 -31.16 -31.41 -34.57
N PRO A 7 -30.44 -31.01 -35.63
CA PRO A 7 -28.99 -30.91 -35.59
C PRO A 7 -28.55 -29.72 -34.71
N PRO A 8 -27.37 -29.79 -34.05
CA PRO A 8 -26.89 -28.70 -33.21
C PRO A 8 -26.54 -27.46 -34.04
N PRO A 9 -26.75 -26.23 -33.52
CA PRO A 9 -26.34 -25.01 -34.21
C PRO A 9 -24.80 -24.93 -34.28
N GLN A 10 -24.27 -24.75 -35.49
CA GLN A 10 -22.86 -24.46 -35.71
C GLN A 10 -22.53 -23.11 -35.06
N GLN A 11 -21.55 -23.10 -34.16
CA GLN A 11 -21.00 -21.88 -33.59
C GLN A 11 -20.20 -21.15 -34.68
N PRO A 12 -20.39 -19.85 -34.91
CA PRO A 12 -19.54 -19.09 -35.83
C PRO A 12 -18.13 -18.96 -35.25
N SER A 13 -17.13 -19.27 -36.07
CA SER A 13 -15.70 -19.09 -35.75
C SER A 13 -15.36 -17.61 -35.56
N LEU A 14 -14.62 -17.30 -34.48
CA LEU A 14 -14.21 -15.95 -34.05
C LEU A 14 -13.35 -15.15 -35.04
N THR A 15 -13.02 -15.72 -36.19
CA THR A 15 -12.08 -15.15 -37.17
C THR A 15 -12.76 -14.39 -38.32
N GLU A 16 -14.10 -14.34 -38.37
CA GLU A 16 -14.86 -13.68 -39.44
C GLU A 16 -15.54 -12.36 -39.01
N LEU A 17 -14.95 -11.66 -38.03
CA LEU A 17 -15.38 -10.30 -37.68
C LEU A 17 -14.64 -9.25 -38.52
N PRO A 18 -15.33 -8.33 -39.22
CA PRO A 18 -14.72 -7.30 -40.08
C PRO A 18 -14.00 -6.17 -39.32
N MET A 19 -13.84 -6.29 -37.99
CA MET A 19 -13.26 -5.27 -37.12
C MET A 19 -11.71 -5.29 -37.07
N PHE A 20 -11.05 -6.28 -37.67
CA PHE A 20 -9.59 -6.45 -37.56
C PHE A 20 -8.79 -6.17 -38.85
N LEU A 21 -9.40 -5.55 -39.87
CA LEU A 21 -8.72 -5.26 -41.16
C LEU A 21 -8.37 -3.80 -41.43
N THR A 22 -8.48 -2.89 -40.45
CA THR A 22 -8.08 -1.49 -40.67
C THR A 22 -7.14 -1.03 -39.58
N GLN A 23 -5.84 -1.17 -39.87
CA GLN A 23 -4.80 -0.44 -39.17
C GLN A 23 -4.89 1.03 -39.60
N PRO A 24 -5.12 1.99 -38.69
CA PRO A 24 -5.16 3.39 -39.08
C PRO A 24 -3.76 3.89 -39.48
N ASP A 25 -3.72 4.57 -40.61
CA ASP A 25 -2.56 5.24 -41.19
C ASP A 25 -2.05 6.35 -40.24
N PRO A 26 -0.77 6.36 -39.82
CA PRO A 26 -0.22 7.37 -38.92
C PRO A 26 -0.02 8.76 -39.57
N ALA A 27 -0.43 8.98 -40.83
CA ALA A 27 -0.21 10.24 -41.55
C ALA A 27 -1.33 11.29 -41.45
N ALA A 28 -2.38 11.10 -40.62
CA ALA A 28 -3.53 12.00 -40.57
C ALA A 28 -3.66 12.86 -39.29
N ILE A 29 -2.54 13.28 -38.67
CA ILE A 29 -2.56 14.28 -37.59
C ILE A 29 -2.02 15.61 -38.13
N PRO A 30 -2.84 16.66 -38.28
CA PRO A 30 -2.34 17.98 -38.61
C PRO A 30 -1.73 18.63 -37.35
N GLY A 31 -0.46 19.04 -37.41
CA GLY A 31 0.10 20.01 -36.47
C GLY A 31 1.34 19.63 -35.66
N THR A 32 2.29 18.85 -36.20
CA THR A 32 3.62 18.70 -35.58
C THR A 32 4.75 19.09 -36.54
N PRO A 33 5.73 19.91 -36.12
CA PRO A 33 6.84 20.32 -36.96
C PRO A 33 7.85 19.17 -37.16
N PRO A 34 8.55 19.10 -38.30
CA PRO A 34 9.49 18.02 -38.58
C PRO A 34 10.78 18.13 -37.73
N PRO A 35 11.46 17.01 -37.45
CA PRO A 35 12.72 17.03 -36.73
C PRO A 35 13.84 17.65 -37.58
N ALA A 36 14.55 18.63 -37.01
CA ALA A 36 15.73 19.23 -37.61
C ALA A 36 16.84 18.18 -37.76
N ARG A 37 17.13 17.78 -38.99
CA ARG A 37 18.33 17.04 -39.37
C ARG A 37 19.54 17.98 -39.26
N GLY A 38 20.56 17.52 -38.53
CA GLY A 38 21.84 18.20 -38.43
C GLY A 38 22.56 18.32 -39.77
N ALA A 39 23.52 19.25 -39.82
CA ALA A 39 24.50 19.33 -40.89
C ALA A 39 25.91 19.35 -40.26
N ALA A 40 26.55 18.19 -40.27
CA ALA A 40 28.00 18.12 -40.32
C ALA A 40 28.47 18.70 -41.67
N GLY A 41 29.54 19.48 -41.64
CA GLY A 41 29.97 20.30 -42.77
C GLY A 41 30.64 19.56 -43.91
N HIS A 42 30.90 20.31 -44.99
CA HIS A 42 32.12 20.21 -45.79
C HIS A 42 32.13 21.30 -46.90
N LEU A 43 33.27 22.00 -47.03
CA LEU A 43 33.84 22.66 -48.24
C LEU A 43 33.16 23.94 -48.78
N LEU A 44 33.83 24.96 -49.35
CA LEU A 44 35.21 25.48 -49.39
C LEU A 44 35.12 26.81 -50.19
N ALA A 45 36.10 27.72 -50.02
CA ALA A 45 36.41 28.94 -50.83
C ALA A 45 35.53 30.18 -50.62
N ASP A 46 35.99 31.42 -50.71
CA ASP A 46 37.31 32.09 -50.67
C ASP A 46 36.95 33.60 -50.61
N ALA A 47 37.58 34.38 -49.73
CA ALA A 47 37.81 35.82 -49.91
C ALA A 47 38.52 36.40 -48.68
N GLY A 48 39.73 36.91 -48.90
CA GLY A 48 40.62 37.48 -47.89
C GLY A 48 40.14 38.78 -47.24
N GLY A 49 40.66 39.04 -46.05
CA GLY A 49 40.55 40.29 -45.32
C GLY A 49 41.31 40.24 -43.99
N PRO A 50 41.95 41.32 -43.55
CA PRO A 50 43.29 41.27 -42.96
C PRO A 50 43.34 40.95 -41.47
N GLN A 51 44.45 40.33 -41.08
CA GLN A 51 44.86 40.07 -39.71
C GLN A 51 45.20 41.39 -38.99
N TYR A 52 44.46 41.70 -37.92
CA TYR A 52 44.89 42.68 -36.94
C TYR A 52 45.42 41.96 -35.70
N SER A 53 46.67 42.26 -35.40
CA SER A 53 47.46 41.71 -34.30
C SER A 53 46.76 41.84 -32.96
N ARG A 54 46.72 40.70 -32.27
CA ARG A 54 46.40 40.51 -30.85
C ARG A 54 47.22 41.48 -29.99
N ARG A 55 46.54 42.38 -29.26
CA ARG A 55 47.08 43.03 -28.05
C ARG A 55 46.32 42.44 -26.85
N GLY A 56 47.05 41.71 -26.02
CA GLY A 56 46.51 41.06 -24.83
C GLY A 56 45.95 42.07 -23.85
N ALA A 57 44.69 41.87 -23.47
CA ALA A 57 44.14 42.38 -22.23
C ALA A 57 44.20 41.22 -21.21
N ALA A 58 44.85 41.46 -20.08
CA ALA A 58 44.85 40.53 -18.96
C ALA A 58 43.41 40.28 -18.49
N PRO A 59 43.01 39.04 -18.18
CA PRO A 59 41.70 38.80 -17.59
C PRO A 59 41.66 39.40 -16.19
N ALA A 60 40.60 40.17 -15.90
CA ALA A 60 40.30 40.61 -14.54
C ALA A 60 40.11 39.38 -13.63
N PRO A 61 40.53 39.42 -12.35
CA PRO A 61 40.32 38.32 -11.44
C PRO A 61 38.82 38.07 -11.26
N GLN A 62 38.38 36.84 -11.56
CA GLN A 62 37.02 36.38 -11.27
C GLN A 62 36.86 36.27 -9.74
N PRO A 63 35.74 36.71 -9.15
CA PRO A 63 35.46 36.45 -7.75
C PRO A 63 35.28 34.93 -7.54
N ALA A 64 35.89 34.40 -6.47
CA ALA A 64 35.86 32.98 -6.13
C ALA A 64 34.41 32.46 -6.01
N PRO A 65 34.13 31.20 -6.39
CA PRO A 65 32.83 30.59 -6.12
C PRO A 65 32.62 30.47 -4.61
N SER A 66 31.50 30.97 -4.11
CA SER A 66 31.06 30.77 -2.73
C SER A 66 31.01 29.26 -2.41
N PRO A 67 31.43 28.81 -1.21
CA PRO A 67 31.27 27.42 -0.84
C PRO A 67 29.78 27.08 -0.80
N THR A 68 29.38 26.02 -1.51
CA THR A 68 28.05 25.43 -1.38
C THR A 68 27.87 25.02 0.10
N PRO A 69 26.83 25.51 0.80
CA PRO A 69 26.54 24.97 2.12
C PRO A 69 26.26 23.47 1.98
N ALA A 70 26.90 22.66 2.82
CA ALA A 70 26.66 21.22 2.88
C ALA A 70 25.14 20.95 2.93
N PRO A 71 24.64 19.89 2.26
CA PRO A 71 23.23 19.55 2.34
C PRO A 71 22.87 19.43 3.82
N ALA A 72 21.89 20.23 4.25
CA ALA A 72 21.31 20.09 5.58
C ALA A 72 20.96 18.62 5.80
N PRO A 73 21.23 18.04 6.99
CA PRO A 73 20.80 16.68 7.27
C PRO A 73 19.31 16.59 6.94
N ALA A 74 18.95 15.64 6.08
CA ALA A 74 17.55 15.35 5.80
C ALA A 74 16.83 15.23 7.14
N PRO A 75 15.61 15.78 7.29
CA PRO A 75 14.84 15.63 8.51
C PRO A 75 14.78 14.14 8.81
N GLN A 76 15.50 13.73 9.86
CA GLN A 76 15.49 12.35 10.31
C GLN A 76 14.02 12.08 10.62
N ALA A 77 13.42 11.12 9.90
CA ALA A 77 12.11 10.65 10.27
C ALA A 77 12.17 10.36 11.77
N PRO A 78 11.31 10.98 12.60
CA PRO A 78 11.24 10.58 13.99
C PRO A 78 11.02 9.08 13.96
N ARG A 79 11.97 8.37 14.56
CA ARG A 79 11.81 6.96 14.87
C ARG A 79 10.50 6.91 15.66
N TYR A 80 9.53 6.13 15.22
CA TYR A 80 8.50 5.75 16.17
C TYR A 80 9.29 5.05 17.28
N GLU A 81 9.28 5.62 18.47
CA GLU A 81 10.08 5.16 19.61
C GLU A 81 9.61 3.76 20.12
N ASP A 82 8.71 3.11 19.37
CA ASP A 82 8.17 1.76 19.56
C ASP A 82 8.71 0.74 18.51
N ASP A 83 9.80 1.03 17.79
CA ASP A 83 10.35 0.11 16.78
C ASP A 83 10.83 -1.22 17.38
N ASP A 84 11.31 -1.22 18.63
CA ASP A 84 11.88 -2.40 19.30
C ASP A 84 10.84 -3.45 19.74
N GLU A 85 9.54 -3.12 19.73
CA GLU A 85 8.49 -4.06 20.15
C GLU A 85 7.27 -4.00 19.22
N GLN A 86 7.55 -3.84 17.92
CA GLN A 86 6.57 -3.98 16.85
C GLN A 86 5.89 -5.35 16.92
N VAL A 87 4.57 -5.32 16.75
CA VAL A 87 3.75 -6.53 16.66
C VAL A 87 4.14 -7.34 15.43
N ASP A 88 4.63 -8.56 15.63
CA ASP A 88 4.81 -9.53 14.54
C ASP A 88 3.45 -9.83 13.89
N TRP A 89 3.36 -9.57 12.59
CA TRP A 89 2.12 -9.67 11.83
C TRP A 89 1.66 -11.09 11.60
N THR A 90 2.59 -12.02 11.36
CA THR A 90 2.27 -13.43 11.17
C THR A 90 1.73 -14.01 12.47
N LEU A 91 2.35 -13.63 13.59
CA LEU A 91 1.83 -13.94 14.92
C LEU A 91 0.44 -13.35 15.11
N LEU A 92 0.24 -12.05 14.87
CA LEU A 92 -1.07 -11.39 15.05
C LEU A 92 -2.19 -12.05 14.23
N GLN A 93 -1.92 -12.38 12.96
CA GLN A 93 -2.89 -13.09 12.13
C GLN A 93 -3.24 -14.47 12.70
N SER A 94 -2.25 -15.21 13.21
CA SER A 94 -2.49 -16.52 13.83
C SER A 94 -3.36 -16.40 15.09
N LEU A 95 -3.07 -15.43 15.96
CA LEU A 95 -3.85 -15.14 17.17
C LEU A 95 -5.28 -14.74 16.82
N ARG A 96 -5.46 -13.86 15.82
CA ARG A 96 -6.79 -13.42 15.37
C ARG A 96 -7.62 -14.60 14.87
N LYS A 97 -7.03 -15.49 14.07
CA LYS A 97 -7.70 -16.68 13.57
C LYS A 97 -8.15 -17.59 14.70
N GLU A 98 -7.27 -17.86 15.65
CA GLU A 98 -7.55 -18.71 16.80
C GLU A 98 -8.67 -18.14 17.68
N VAL A 99 -8.64 -16.83 17.95
CA VAL A 99 -9.70 -16.15 18.72
C VAL A 99 -11.03 -16.17 17.96
N ALA A 100 -11.03 -15.99 16.64
CA ALA A 100 -12.24 -16.07 15.82
C ALA A 100 -12.87 -17.48 15.89
N GLU A 101 -12.07 -18.54 15.84
CA GLU A 101 -12.53 -19.93 15.97
C GLU A 101 -13.11 -20.22 17.36
N LEU A 102 -12.50 -19.70 18.42
CA LEU A 102 -13.02 -19.81 19.79
C LEU A 102 -14.34 -19.03 19.98
N LEU A 103 -14.43 -17.84 19.38
CA LEU A 103 -15.65 -17.04 19.40
C LEU A 103 -16.78 -17.74 18.66
N ASP A 104 -16.53 -18.27 17.46
CA ASP A 104 -17.52 -19.02 16.68
C ASP A 104 -18.08 -20.22 17.46
N ARG A 105 -17.19 -20.97 18.13
CA ARG A 105 -17.60 -22.06 19.04
C ARG A 105 -18.45 -21.55 20.21
N SER A 106 -18.12 -20.40 20.78
CA SER A 106 -18.86 -19.80 21.90
C SER A 106 -20.27 -19.38 21.46
N VAL A 107 -20.39 -18.77 20.28
CA VAL A 107 -21.67 -18.38 19.66
C VAL A 107 -22.51 -19.60 19.31
N ALA A 108 -21.89 -20.67 18.81
CA ALA A 108 -22.59 -21.92 18.52
C ALA A 108 -23.20 -22.57 19.78
N VAL A 109 -22.56 -22.41 20.94
CA VAL A 109 -23.07 -22.89 22.24
C VAL A 109 -24.20 -21.99 22.76
N ASN A 110 -24.09 -20.68 22.57
CA ASN A 110 -25.09 -19.71 23.01
C ASN A 110 -25.43 -18.69 21.91
N PRO A 111 -26.37 -19.00 21.01
CA PRO A 111 -26.66 -18.17 19.85
C PRO A 111 -27.44 -16.89 20.19
N THR A 112 -27.93 -16.71 21.43
CA THR A 112 -28.67 -15.52 21.85
C THR A 112 -27.77 -14.40 22.41
N MET A 113 -26.45 -14.58 22.37
CA MET A 113 -25.49 -13.60 22.87
C MET A 113 -25.55 -12.29 22.07
N THR A 114 -25.61 -11.17 22.80
CA THR A 114 -25.55 -9.84 22.18
C THR A 114 -24.15 -9.58 21.62
N GLU A 115 -24.03 -8.61 20.70
CA GLU A 115 -22.73 -8.21 20.16
C GLU A 115 -21.77 -7.72 21.25
N GLN A 116 -22.30 -7.03 22.27
CA GLN A 116 -21.52 -6.60 23.43
C GLN A 116 -20.95 -7.79 24.22
N ASP A 117 -21.75 -8.84 24.42
CA ASP A 117 -21.31 -10.06 25.11
C ASP A 117 -20.26 -10.81 24.29
N GLN A 118 -20.48 -10.91 22.98
CA GLN A 118 -19.52 -11.51 22.05
C GLN A 118 -18.17 -10.79 22.10
N ARG A 119 -18.19 -9.45 22.10
CA ARG A 119 -16.97 -8.63 22.19
C ARG A 119 -16.25 -8.81 23.53
N ALA A 120 -16.98 -8.91 24.64
CA ALA A 120 -16.39 -9.17 25.96
C ALA A 120 -15.73 -10.56 26.02
N ILE A 121 -16.36 -11.57 25.43
CA ILE A 121 -15.81 -12.93 25.35
C ILE A 121 -14.62 -13.01 24.40
N ALA A 122 -14.66 -12.31 23.27
CA ALA A 122 -13.52 -12.19 22.37
C ALA A 122 -12.30 -11.58 23.08
N GLN A 123 -12.50 -10.56 23.94
CA GLN A 123 -11.42 -9.98 24.74
C GLN A 123 -10.82 -10.99 25.73
N SER A 124 -11.65 -11.78 26.40
CA SER A 124 -11.17 -12.86 27.28
C SER A 124 -10.35 -13.89 26.50
N HIS A 125 -10.91 -14.40 25.40
CA HIS A 125 -10.23 -15.38 24.55
C HIS A 125 -8.90 -14.85 24.00
N ALA A 126 -8.84 -13.58 23.61
CA ALA A 126 -7.60 -12.97 23.14
C ALA A 126 -6.51 -13.00 24.22
N LEU A 127 -6.84 -12.66 25.46
CA LEU A 127 -5.89 -12.71 26.58
C LEU A 127 -5.43 -14.14 26.89
N ASP A 128 -6.35 -15.10 26.86
CA ASP A 128 -6.05 -16.50 27.13
C ASP A 128 -5.14 -17.10 26.04
N VAL A 129 -5.47 -16.87 24.76
CA VAL A 129 -4.65 -17.33 23.62
C VAL A 129 -3.25 -16.70 23.65
N ILE A 130 -3.14 -15.41 23.96
CA ILE A 130 -1.84 -14.73 24.09
C ILE A 130 -1.02 -15.34 25.23
N ARG A 131 -1.64 -15.62 26.38
CA ARG A 131 -0.98 -16.26 27.52
C ARG A 131 -0.50 -17.66 27.17
N ASP A 132 -1.33 -18.47 26.52
CA ASP A 132 -0.98 -19.83 26.12
C ASP A 132 0.17 -19.82 25.12
N ARG A 133 0.16 -18.89 24.17
CA ARG A 133 1.26 -18.73 23.22
C ARG A 133 2.57 -18.31 23.91
N MET A 134 2.51 -17.36 24.85
CA MET A 134 3.67 -16.97 25.64
C MET A 134 4.25 -18.14 26.44
N ASN A 135 3.38 -18.96 27.05
CA ASN A 135 3.79 -20.15 27.78
C ASN A 135 4.50 -21.17 26.87
N ALA A 136 4.00 -21.36 25.64
CA ALA A 136 4.65 -22.22 24.65
C ALA A 136 6.04 -21.70 24.26
N VAL A 137 6.17 -20.40 23.95
CA VAL A 137 7.47 -19.77 23.64
C VAL A 137 8.44 -19.90 24.81
N THR A 138 7.96 -19.68 26.03
CA THR A 138 8.76 -19.84 27.27
C THR A 138 9.23 -21.28 27.45
N ALA A 139 8.40 -22.28 27.14
CA ALA A 139 8.76 -23.69 27.24
C ALA A 139 9.81 -24.10 26.21
N GLU A 140 9.78 -23.50 25.01
CA GLU A 140 10.74 -23.78 23.92
C GLU A 140 12.09 -23.07 24.11
N THR A 141 12.05 -21.79 24.51
CA THR A 141 13.25 -20.92 24.58
C THR A 141 13.84 -20.79 25.98
N GLY A 142 13.05 -21.08 27.02
CA GLY A 142 13.40 -20.79 28.41
C GLY A 142 13.25 -19.31 28.81
N ASP A 143 12.89 -18.42 27.88
CA ASP A 143 12.75 -17.00 28.15
C ASP A 143 11.34 -16.67 28.66
N ARG A 144 11.23 -16.38 29.95
CA ARG A 144 9.98 -15.99 30.63
C ARG A 144 9.55 -14.55 30.31
N ASN A 145 10.43 -13.75 29.74
CA ASN A 145 10.19 -12.34 29.43
C ASN A 145 10.18 -12.10 27.91
N ALA A 146 9.95 -13.14 27.11
CA ALA A 146 9.92 -13.04 25.65
C ALA A 146 8.97 -11.94 25.15
N TRP A 147 7.85 -11.69 25.86
CA TRP A 147 6.96 -10.56 25.61
C TRP A 147 6.67 -9.77 26.89
N SER A 148 6.87 -8.45 26.83
CA SER A 148 6.48 -7.57 27.93
C SER A 148 4.96 -7.54 28.13
N ALA A 149 4.51 -7.11 29.31
CA ALA A 149 3.09 -6.89 29.56
C ALA A 149 2.49 -5.84 28.61
N ALA A 150 3.27 -4.83 28.22
CA ALA A 150 2.84 -3.81 27.26
C ALA A 150 2.60 -4.42 25.87
N MET A 151 3.49 -5.31 25.42
CA MET A 151 3.31 -6.03 24.16
C MET A 151 2.09 -6.92 24.16
N GLN A 152 1.85 -7.65 25.24
CA GLN A 152 0.65 -8.50 25.37
C GLN A 152 -0.64 -7.67 25.26
N GLN A 153 -0.67 -6.49 25.89
CA GLN A 153 -1.80 -5.57 25.76
C GLN A 153 -1.94 -5.02 24.34
N ARG A 154 -0.84 -4.65 23.67
CA ARG A 154 -0.86 -4.23 22.25
C ARG A 154 -1.38 -5.33 21.34
N LEU A 155 -0.93 -6.58 21.53
CA LEU A 155 -1.42 -7.75 20.79
C LEU A 155 -2.91 -7.97 21.02
N ALA A 156 -3.36 -7.96 22.27
CA ALA A 156 -4.77 -8.16 22.61
C ALA A 156 -5.64 -7.08 21.95
N ARG A 157 -5.21 -5.81 22.03
CA ARG A 157 -5.91 -4.70 21.38
C ARG A 157 -5.96 -4.89 19.86
N ALA A 158 -4.82 -5.20 19.23
CA ALA A 158 -4.74 -5.40 17.78
C ALA A 158 -5.61 -6.57 17.29
N VAL A 159 -5.72 -7.65 18.07
CA VAL A 159 -6.63 -8.77 17.75
C VAL A 159 -8.08 -8.30 17.73
N ILE A 160 -8.49 -7.56 18.77
CA ILE A 160 -9.86 -7.05 18.89
C ILE A 160 -10.18 -6.01 17.81
N ASP A 161 -9.25 -5.12 17.52
CA ASP A 161 -9.38 -4.16 16.43
C ASP A 161 -9.49 -4.88 15.08
N GLY A 162 -8.80 -6.01 14.90
CA GLY A 162 -8.96 -6.86 13.71
C GLY A 162 -10.34 -7.53 13.60
N LEU A 163 -10.94 -7.90 14.73
CA LEU A 163 -12.25 -8.56 14.77
C LEU A 163 -13.43 -7.59 14.65
N TYR A 164 -13.30 -6.37 15.20
CA TYR A 164 -14.44 -5.44 15.32
C TYR A 164 -14.17 -4.03 14.79
N GLY A 165 -12.92 -3.65 14.58
CA GLY A 165 -12.53 -2.32 14.09
C GLY A 165 -11.90 -2.37 12.71
N LEU A 166 -10.94 -1.46 12.51
CA LEU A 166 -10.16 -1.29 11.29
C LEU A 166 -8.85 -2.08 11.32
N GLY A 167 -8.75 -3.08 12.20
CA GLY A 167 -7.54 -3.88 12.37
C GLY A 167 -6.32 -3.00 12.64
N ARG A 168 -5.28 -3.26 11.86
CA ARG A 168 -4.01 -2.53 11.89
C ARG A 168 -4.09 -1.05 11.52
N PHE A 169 -5.18 -0.61 10.90
CA PHE A 169 -5.38 0.82 10.60
C PHE A 169 -5.91 1.57 11.82
N GLN A 170 -6.48 0.86 12.80
CA GLN A 170 -7.10 1.47 13.99
C GLN A 170 -6.14 2.42 14.72
N PRO A 171 -4.86 2.06 15.01
CA PRO A 171 -3.95 2.98 15.71
C PRO A 171 -3.66 4.26 14.93
N LEU A 172 -3.64 4.20 13.60
CA LEU A 172 -3.42 5.38 12.74
C LEU A 172 -4.65 6.28 12.68
N VAL A 173 -5.84 5.70 12.77
CA VAL A 173 -7.12 6.43 12.75
C VAL A 173 -7.44 7.01 14.13
N ASP A 174 -7.08 6.29 15.20
CA ASP A 174 -7.29 6.73 16.59
C ASP A 174 -6.32 7.85 17.01
N ASP A 175 -5.19 8.03 16.31
CA ASP A 175 -4.24 9.10 16.59
C ASP A 175 -4.79 10.46 16.09
N PRO A 176 -5.17 11.39 17.00
CA PRO A 176 -5.78 12.66 16.62
C PRO A 176 -4.81 13.61 15.90
N THR A 177 -3.51 13.32 15.94
CA THR A 177 -2.50 14.09 15.23
C THR A 177 -2.37 13.65 13.78
N VAL A 178 -2.86 12.47 13.41
CA VAL A 178 -2.88 11.97 12.04
C VAL A 178 -3.99 12.66 11.25
N LYS A 179 -3.66 13.13 10.06
CA LYS A 179 -4.59 13.81 9.15
C LYS A 179 -4.90 12.99 7.91
N ASN A 180 -3.88 12.38 7.31
CA ASN A 180 -4.02 11.55 6.11
C ASN A 180 -3.07 10.36 6.18
N VAL A 181 -3.53 9.22 5.68
CA VAL A 181 -2.71 8.02 5.48
C VAL A 181 -2.79 7.65 4.00
N ASP A 182 -1.68 7.77 3.28
CA ASP A 182 -1.57 7.40 1.87
C ASP A 182 -0.79 6.08 1.76
N ILE A 183 -1.36 5.06 1.13
CA ILE A 183 -0.78 3.71 1.07
C ILE A 183 -0.62 3.28 -0.38
N TYR A 184 0.60 2.89 -0.76
CA TYR A 184 0.93 2.42 -2.10
C TYR A 184 1.51 1.01 -2.03
N GLY A 185 0.66 0.00 -2.24
CA GLY A 185 1.02 -1.38 -1.92
C GLY A 185 1.19 -1.59 -0.40
N ASN A 186 1.76 -2.71 0.00
CA ASN A 186 1.90 -3.05 1.42
C ASN A 186 3.01 -2.28 2.16
N ASP A 187 4.06 -1.85 1.44
CA ASP A 187 5.34 -1.42 2.03
C ASP A 187 5.60 0.09 1.99
N ARG A 188 4.78 0.88 1.27
CA ARG A 188 4.91 2.34 1.17
C ARG A 188 3.71 3.04 1.80
N VAL A 189 3.80 3.23 3.11
CA VAL A 189 2.76 3.86 3.93
C VAL A 189 3.24 5.25 4.34
N TYR A 190 2.56 6.30 3.88
CA TYR A 190 2.87 7.68 4.23
C TYR A 190 1.81 8.25 5.16
N VAL A 191 2.24 8.67 6.35
CA VAL A 191 1.37 9.33 7.33
C VAL A 191 1.66 10.82 7.32
N LYS A 192 0.63 11.63 7.10
CA LYS A 192 0.68 13.09 7.21
C LYS A 192 0.01 13.51 8.50
N TYR A 193 0.74 14.28 9.28
CA TYR A 193 0.33 14.78 10.58
C TYR A 193 -0.22 16.22 10.49
N ALA A 194 -0.98 16.62 11.50
CA ALA A 194 -1.60 17.94 11.61
C ALA A 194 -0.58 19.08 11.69
N ASP A 195 0.63 18.80 12.20
CA ASP A 195 1.78 19.71 12.25
C ASP A 195 2.47 19.91 10.89
N GLY A 196 2.03 19.19 9.85
CA GLY A 196 2.60 19.22 8.50
C GLY A 196 3.72 18.20 8.27
N ARG A 197 4.12 17.43 9.28
CA ARG A 197 5.11 16.35 9.13
C ARG A 197 4.55 15.23 8.25
N LYS A 198 5.41 14.69 7.38
CA LYS A 198 5.12 13.47 6.60
C LYS A 198 6.15 12.40 6.95
N VAL A 199 5.68 11.21 7.35
CA VAL A 199 6.55 10.09 7.75
C VAL A 199 6.26 8.87 6.89
N LEU A 200 7.33 8.17 6.50
CA LEU A 200 7.24 6.83 5.91
C LEU A 200 7.21 5.81 7.05
N MET A 201 6.16 5.01 7.08
CA MET A 201 5.94 3.94 8.05
C MET A 201 6.44 2.59 7.53
N PRO A 202 6.69 1.62 8.43
CA PRO A 202 6.87 0.22 8.06
C PRO A 202 5.67 -0.32 7.27
N PRO A 203 5.85 -1.46 6.57
CA PRO A 203 4.76 -2.12 5.88
C PRO A 203 3.57 -2.39 6.81
N ILE A 204 2.37 -2.03 6.37
CA ILE A 204 1.15 -2.25 7.16
C ILE A 204 0.74 -3.73 7.08
N THR A 205 1.05 -4.42 5.99
CA THR A 205 0.87 -5.87 5.82
C THR A 205 2.12 -6.56 5.33
N PRO A 206 2.22 -7.89 5.51
CA PRO A 206 3.31 -8.68 4.93
C PRO A 206 3.24 -8.73 3.40
N THR A 207 2.04 -8.71 2.81
CA THR A 207 1.86 -8.73 1.35
C THR A 207 0.76 -7.78 0.87
N ASP A 208 0.77 -7.47 -0.44
CA ASP A 208 -0.31 -6.76 -1.10
C ASP A 208 -1.64 -7.52 -1.04
N GLN A 209 -1.60 -8.85 -1.08
CA GLN A 209 -2.82 -9.66 -1.00
C GLN A 209 -3.49 -9.51 0.37
N ASP A 210 -2.70 -9.55 1.45
CA ASP A 210 -3.20 -9.29 2.81
C ASP A 210 -3.76 -7.87 2.96
N LEU A 211 -3.20 -6.90 2.23
CA LEU A 211 -3.74 -5.54 2.19
C LEU A 211 -5.14 -5.54 1.58
N ILE A 212 -5.29 -6.16 0.42
CA ILE A 212 -6.55 -6.28 -0.30
C ILE A 212 -7.61 -6.99 0.54
N GLU A 213 -7.26 -8.11 1.17
CA GLU A 213 -8.22 -8.87 1.98
C GLU A 213 -8.71 -8.10 3.21
N GLU A 214 -7.83 -7.34 3.87
CA GLU A 214 -8.26 -6.50 5.00
C GLU A 214 -9.20 -5.38 4.53
N ILE A 215 -8.88 -4.71 3.41
CA ILE A 215 -9.75 -3.65 2.86
C ILE A 215 -11.12 -4.23 2.51
N ARG A 216 -11.17 -5.44 1.93
CA ARG A 216 -12.44 -6.14 1.68
C ARG A 216 -13.20 -6.42 2.97
N LEU A 217 -12.52 -6.94 3.99
CA LEU A 217 -13.13 -7.24 5.28
C LEU A 217 -13.75 -5.99 5.90
N ILE A 218 -13.04 -4.86 5.87
CA ILE A 218 -13.52 -3.56 6.34
C ILE A 218 -14.73 -3.09 5.52
N ALA A 219 -14.66 -3.16 4.19
CA ALA A 219 -15.75 -2.76 3.31
C ALA A 219 -17.03 -3.61 3.51
N MET A 220 -16.88 -4.91 3.74
CA MET A 220 -18.00 -5.83 3.98
C MET A 220 -18.72 -5.58 5.30
N ARG A 221 -18.04 -4.99 6.30
CA ARG A 221 -18.64 -4.68 7.60
C ARG A 221 -19.54 -3.45 7.59
N GLN A 222 -19.55 -2.65 6.53
CA GLN A 222 -20.45 -1.49 6.38
C GLN A 222 -21.93 -1.87 6.15
N GLY A 223 -22.28 -3.16 6.27
CA GLY A 223 -23.66 -3.61 6.26
C GLY A 223 -24.35 -3.33 4.93
N GLU A 224 -25.45 -2.56 4.97
CA GLU A 224 -26.26 -2.23 3.79
C GLU A 224 -25.51 -1.36 2.76
N ASP A 225 -24.48 -0.63 3.19
CA ASP A 225 -23.61 0.20 2.33
C ASP A 225 -22.33 -0.53 1.89
N ALA A 226 -22.24 -1.84 2.12
CA ALA A 226 -21.09 -2.63 1.70
C ALA A 226 -20.89 -2.56 0.18
N ARG A 227 -19.75 -1.99 -0.23
CA ARG A 227 -19.38 -1.85 -1.64
C ARG A 227 -18.39 -2.96 -2.04
N PRO A 228 -18.57 -3.57 -3.23
CA PRO A 228 -17.66 -4.62 -3.68
C PRO A 228 -16.29 -4.03 -4.01
N PHE A 229 -15.23 -4.65 -3.51
CA PHE A 229 -13.84 -4.35 -3.88
C PHE A 229 -13.17 -5.60 -4.43
N SER A 230 -12.96 -5.64 -5.74
CA SER A 230 -12.43 -6.81 -6.45
C SER A 230 -11.65 -6.40 -7.69
N SER A 231 -11.05 -7.36 -8.40
CA SER A 231 -10.40 -7.08 -9.69
C SER A 231 -11.38 -6.52 -10.73
N ALA A 232 -12.66 -6.87 -10.65
CA ALA A 232 -13.71 -6.32 -11.50
C ALA A 232 -14.18 -4.92 -11.06
N HIS A 233 -14.06 -4.60 -9.77
CA HIS A 233 -14.42 -3.31 -9.18
C HIS A 233 -13.27 -2.79 -8.31
N PRO A 234 -12.20 -2.25 -8.91
CA PRO A 234 -10.96 -1.94 -8.21
C PRO A 234 -10.98 -0.58 -7.50
N ILE A 235 -12.09 0.17 -7.56
CA ILE A 235 -12.25 1.47 -6.92
C ILE A 235 -13.30 1.35 -5.83
N LEU A 236 -12.92 1.73 -4.61
CA LEU A 236 -13.77 1.75 -3.44
C LEU A 236 -13.68 3.14 -2.80
N SER A 237 -14.84 3.72 -2.48
CA SER A 237 -14.96 4.92 -1.67
C SER A 237 -16.00 4.66 -0.58
N MET A 238 -15.62 4.82 0.67
CA MET A 238 -16.45 4.55 1.83
C MET A 238 -16.06 5.46 3.00
N ASP A 239 -17.00 5.69 3.90
CA ASP A 239 -16.72 6.26 5.20
C ASP A 239 -16.30 5.14 6.17
N LEU A 240 -15.50 5.48 7.17
CA LEU A 240 -15.10 4.55 8.22
C LEU A 240 -16.21 4.47 9.28
N PRO A 241 -16.42 3.30 9.92
CA PRO A 241 -17.48 3.07 10.91
C PRO A 241 -17.22 3.79 12.24
#